data_AF-A0A932CCJ6-F1
#
_entry.id   AF-A0A932CCJ6-F1
#
_cell.length_a   1.000
_cell.length_b   1.000
_cell.length_c   1.000
_cell.angle_alpha   90.00
_cell.angle_beta   90.00
_cell.angle_gamma   90.00
#
_symmetry.space_group_name_H-M   'P 1'
#
loop_
_entity.id
_entity.type
_entity.pdbx_description
1 polymer ?
#
loop_
_entity_poly.entity_id
_entity_poly.type
_entity_poly.pdbx_seq_one_letter_code
_entity_poly.pdbx_strand_id
1 'polypeptide(L)' 'AKGKTLEEVMKITPQLVADELEGLPKKKFHCSNLGAQALHRAIEDYMTKKKAGGER' A
#
# COMPACT_ATOMS: atom_id res chain seq x y z
N ALA A 1 -0.59 8.68 0.63
CA ALA A 1 0.58 8.04 0.01
C ALA A 1 1.57 9.07 -0.55
N LYS A 2 1.12 10.05 -1.34
CA LYS A 2 1.98 11.12 -1.88
C LYS A 2 2.69 11.89 -0.75
N GLY A 3 4.01 12.04 -0.84
CA GLY A 3 4.84 12.78 0.12
C GLY A 3 5.28 12.02 1.38
N LYS A 4 4.88 10.76 1.55
CA LYS A 4 5.29 9.91 2.71
C LYS A 4 6.59 9.15 2.41
N THR A 5 7.36 8.85 3.45
CA THR A 5 8.54 7.97 3.35
C THR A 5 8.11 6.52 3.11
N LEU A 6 9.00 5.70 2.56
CA LEU A 6 8.67 4.29 2.27
C LEU A 6 8.24 3.51 3.51
N GLU A 7 8.85 3.81 4.67
CA GLU A 7 8.49 3.22 5.96
C GLU A 7 7.06 3.58 6.39
N GLU A 8 6.66 4.82 6.15
CA GLU A 8 5.30 5.28 6.42
C GLU A 8 4.28 4.66 5.45
N VAL A 9 4.68 4.41 4.19
CA VAL A 9 3.78 3.78 3.23
C VAL A 9 3.61 2.28 3.53
N MET A 10 4.64 1.58 4.03
CA MET A 10 4.51 0.17 4.47
C MET A 10 3.53 -0.02 5.64
N LYS A 11 3.33 1.02 6.47
CA LYS A 11 2.36 0.99 7.56
C LYS A 11 0.90 1.11 7.08
N ILE A 12 0.64 1.43 5.81
CA ILE A 12 -0.72 1.59 5.27
C ILE A 12 -1.36 0.22 5.04
N THR A 13 -2.05 -0.35 6.02
CA THR A 13 -2.71 -1.66 5.85
C THR A 13 -4.10 -1.53 5.25
N PRO A 14 -4.69 -2.60 4.68
CA PRO A 14 -6.09 -2.59 4.23
C PRO A 14 -7.06 -2.23 5.37
N GLN A 15 -6.74 -2.65 6.60
CA GLN A 15 -7.50 -2.29 7.80
C GLN A 15 -7.42 -0.79 8.08
N LEU A 16 -6.21 -0.20 8.04
CA LEU A 16 -6.03 1.24 8.20
C LEU A 16 -6.80 2.03 7.13
N VAL A 17 -6.81 1.55 5.89
CA VAL A 17 -7.59 2.16 4.80
C VAL A 17 -9.09 2.06 5.07
N ALA A 18 -9.57 0.97 5.65
CA ALA A 18 -10.97 0.80 6.00
C ALA A 18 -11.40 1.66 7.19
N ASP A 19 -10.53 1.79 8.19
CA ASP A 19 -10.74 2.57 9.40
C ASP A 19 -10.75 4.08 9.06
N GLU A 20 -9.85 4.54 8.19
CA GLU A 20 -9.75 5.95 7.77
C GLU A 20 -10.91 6.39 6.85
N LEU A 21 -11.57 5.43 6.21
CA LEU A 21 -12.76 5.67 5.39
C LEU A 21 -14.07 5.54 6.21
N GLU A 22 -13.98 5.74 7.53
CA GLU A 22 -15.08 5.77 8.50
C GLU A 22 -15.95 4.50 8.53
N GLY A 23 -15.36 3.34 8.22
CA GLY A 23 -16.09 2.08 8.20
C GLY A 23 -16.87 1.89 6.91
N LEU A 24 -16.14 1.59 5.84
CA LEU A 24 -16.73 1.20 4.55
C LEU A 24 -17.83 0.13 4.74
N PRO A 25 -19.02 0.33 4.15
CA PRO A 25 -20.04 -0.72 4.10
C PRO A 25 -19.43 -2.00 3.53
N LYS A 26 -19.74 -3.18 4.10
CA LYS A 26 -19.14 -4.49 3.72
C LYS A 26 -19.01 -4.72 2.21
N LYS A 27 -19.95 -4.20 1.41
CA LYS A 27 -19.97 -4.30 -0.06
C LYS A 27 -18.86 -3.51 -0.78
N LYS A 28 -18.26 -2.51 -0.14
CA LYS A 28 -17.19 -1.65 -0.68
C LYS A 28 -15.81 -1.99 -0.10
N PHE A 29 -15.75 -2.84 0.92
CA PHE A 29 -14.53 -3.30 1.58
C PHE A 29 -13.57 -4.03 0.60
N HIS A 30 -14.11 -4.84 -0.32
CA HIS A 30 -13.32 -5.57 -1.30
C HIS A 30 -12.53 -4.64 -2.24
N CYS A 31 -13.15 -3.55 -2.71
CA CYS A 31 -12.51 -2.60 -3.62
C CYS A 31 -11.40 -1.79 -2.93
N SER A 32 -11.64 -1.37 -1.69
CA SER A 32 -10.66 -0.62 -0.89
C SER A 32 -9.44 -1.48 -0.52
N ASN A 33 -9.65 -2.77 -0.24
CA ASN A 33 -8.57 -3.72 -0.01
C ASN A 33 -7.73 -3.99 -1.25
N LEU A 34 -8.35 -4.01 -2.44
CA LEU A 34 -7.63 -4.19 -3.70
C LEU A 34 -6.61 -3.07 -3.93
N GLY A 35 -6.99 -1.82 -3.64
CA GLY A 35 -6.11 -0.66 -3.76
C GLY A 35 -4.93 -0.70 -2.78
N ALA A 36 -5.19 -1.07 -1.52
CA ALA A 36 -4.14 -1.21 -0.52
C ALA A 36 -3.13 -2.33 -0.88
N GLN A 37 -3.62 -3.48 -1.35
CA GLN A 37 -2.77 -4.59 -1.81
C GLN A 37 -1.94 -4.22 -3.04
N ALA A 38 -2.53 -3.53 -4.01
CA ALA A 38 -1.83 -3.07 -5.20
C ALA A 38 -0.70 -2.08 -4.83
N LEU A 39 -0.98 -1.16 -3.90
CA LEU A 39 0.02 -0.22 -3.39
C LEU A 39 1.19 -0.94 -2.71
N HIS A 40 0.91 -1.96 -1.88
CA HIS A 40 1.95 -2.77 -1.23
C HIS A 40 2.85 -3.47 -2.24
N ARG A 41 2.25 -4.17 -3.21
CA ARG A 41 3.02 -4.86 -4.27
C ARG A 41 3.88 -3.90 -5.09
N ALA A 42 3.38 -2.71 -5.39
CA ALA A 42 4.15 -1.70 -6.12
C ALA A 42 5.39 -1.23 -5.31
N ILE A 43 5.26 -1.11 -3.99
CA ILE A 43 6.37 -0.73 -3.10
C ILE A 43 7.39 -1.88 -2.98
N GLU A 44 6.92 -3.12 -2.84
CA GLU A 44 7.77 -4.30 -2.82
C GLU A 44 8.57 -4.44 -4.12
N ASP A 45 7.92 -4.26 -5.27
CA ASP A 45 8.60 -4.25 -6.58
C ASP A 45 9.63 -3.13 -6.67
N TYR A 46 9.29 -1.91 -6.25
CA TYR A 46 10.25 -0.79 -6.21
C TYR A 46 11.44 -1.09 -5.30
N MET A 47 11.22 -1.64 -4.11
CA MET A 47 12.29 -2.01 -3.18
C MET A 47 13.16 -3.14 -3.73
N THR A 48 12.53 -4.13 -4.37
CA THR A 48 13.23 -5.26 -4.99
C THR A 48 14.10 -4.77 -6.14
N LYS A 49 13.57 -3.90 -7.01
CA LYS A 49 14.33 -3.27 -8.10
C LYS A 49 15.44 -2.36 -7.60
N LYS A 50 15.21 -1.60 -6.52
CA LYS A 50 16.24 -0.76 -5.89
C LYS A 50 17.36 -1.61 -5.28
N LYS A 51 17.04 -2.75 -4.68
CA LYS A 51 18.04 -3.72 -4.16
C LYS A 51 18.76 -4.48 -5.28
N ALA A 52 18.05 -4.82 -6.36
CA ALA A 52 18.60 -5.51 -7.53
C ALA A 52 19.34 -4.58 -8.52
N GLY A 53 19.22 -3.26 -8.35
CA GLY A 53 19.83 -2.23 -9.18
C GLY A 53 21.11 -1.61 -8.60
N GLY A 54 21.76 -2.28 -7.65
CA GLY A 54 23.12 -1.95 -7.20
C GLY A 54 24.24 -2.35 -8.19
N GLU A 55 23.89 -3.04 -9.29
CA GLU A 55 24.80 -3.37 -10.38
C GLU A 55 24.07 -3.19 -11.73
N ARG A 56 24.03 -1.96 -12.24
CA ARG A 56 24.19 -1.65 -13.67
C ARG A 56 24.79 -0.26 -13.80
#